data_AF-A0A814H8P7-F1
#
_entry.id   AF-A0A814H8P7-F1
#
_cell.length_a   1.000
_cell.length_b   1.000
_cell.length_c   1.000
_cell.angle_alpha   90.00
_cell.angle_beta   90.00
_cell.angle_gamma   90.00
#
_symmetry.space_group_name_H-M   'P 1'
#
loop_
_entity.id
_entity.type
_entity.pdbx_description
1 polymer ?
#
loop_
_entity_poly.entity_id
_entity_poly.type
_entity_poly.pdbx_seq_one_letter_code
_entity_poly.pdbx_strand_id
1 'polypeptide(L)'
;MTSANIDGIKRSNVCGEGYRIEGVLLKSYPYSTSETYLPYEDCLMSFQARRSNNQIRIRILTLDLNDIHAGTDCLDSLRFYKSVHMKDSDKLDSVECGQLNETNNFSFISPTGIVTAHFTSDGGNVNGLGFRVVLTSFRSPNKTYPCDPNDEEFPCENGDCISTLLLCDGKFFDLFFLLTISYKIGIEHCLDGSDESTNLLCNSNNMKPSKQTNIESKPSSGETTYQQWRGILILIFFFIIFLVFALFIIYFLCRRCYYLSKSSINNVQRRYSTMVNTPLNVRKQSTTTTTRVITQNSTRLDADYNLL
;
A
#
# COMPACT_ATOMS: atom_id res chain seq x y z
N MET A 1 -17.54 10.89 -6.48
CA MET A 1 -17.29 10.19 -5.20
C MET A 1 -15.81 10.30 -4.97
N THR A 2 -15.41 11.31 -4.22
CA THR A 2 -14.02 11.73 -4.02
C THR A 2 -13.42 10.95 -2.85
N SER A 3 -12.12 10.60 -2.89
CA SER A 3 -11.51 9.79 -1.82
C SER A 3 -10.11 10.24 -1.46
N ALA A 4 -9.84 10.26 -0.15
CA ALA A 4 -8.52 10.42 0.45
C ALA A 4 -8.35 9.27 1.45
N ASN A 5 -7.18 8.64 1.47
CA ASN A 5 -6.92 7.52 2.39
C ASN A 5 -6.25 8.04 3.66
N ILE A 6 -6.86 7.75 4.82
CA ILE A 6 -6.36 8.10 6.14
C ILE A 6 -5.83 6.82 6.79
N ASP A 7 -4.51 6.68 6.91
CA ASP A 7 -3.92 5.60 7.71
C ASP A 7 -4.09 5.93 9.21
N GLY A 8 -4.65 5.00 10.00
CA GLY A 8 -4.91 5.16 11.44
C GLY A 8 -6.39 5.36 11.83
N ILE A 9 -7.28 5.66 10.89
CA ILE A 9 -8.74 5.65 11.06
C ILE A 9 -9.32 4.74 9.98
N LYS A 10 -10.17 3.76 10.36
CA LYS A 10 -10.84 2.85 9.40
C LYS A 10 -11.34 3.63 8.17
N ARG A 11 -10.89 3.21 6.96
CA ARG A 11 -11.33 3.68 5.63
C ARG A 11 -12.59 4.55 5.69
N SER A 12 -12.41 5.86 5.66
CA SER A 12 -13.50 6.81 5.40
C SER A 12 -13.35 7.29 3.97
N ASN A 13 -14.16 6.76 3.06
CA ASN A 13 -14.26 7.22 1.67
C ASN A 13 -14.97 8.59 1.58
N VAL A 14 -14.70 9.52 2.50
CA VAL A 14 -15.50 10.74 2.67
C VAL A 14 -14.58 11.92 2.94
N CYS A 15 -14.38 12.74 1.91
CA CYS A 15 -14.11 14.17 2.10
C CYS A 15 -15.19 14.69 3.06
N GLY A 16 -14.76 15.05 4.26
CA GLY A 16 -15.65 15.21 5.41
C GLY A 16 -15.03 16.10 6.47
N GLU A 17 -15.89 16.64 7.32
CA GLU A 17 -15.51 17.63 8.31
C GLU A 17 -15.43 17.04 9.73
N GLY A 18 -14.56 17.59 10.56
CA GLY A 18 -14.64 17.44 12.01
C GLY A 18 -13.83 16.30 12.62
N TYR A 19 -12.72 15.91 12.02
CA TYR A 19 -11.85 14.88 12.58
C TYR A 19 -11.02 15.43 13.74
N ARG A 20 -11.10 14.78 14.91
CA ARG A 20 -10.18 15.08 16.01
C ARG A 20 -8.94 14.21 15.91
N ILE A 21 -7.77 14.84 15.92
CA ILE A 21 -6.49 14.15 15.66
C ILE A 21 -5.47 14.38 16.78
N GLU A 22 -4.68 13.34 17.03
CA GLU A 22 -3.36 13.45 17.66
C GLU A 22 -2.30 13.58 16.58
N GLY A 23 -2.37 12.72 15.56
CA GLY A 23 -1.57 12.75 14.36
C GLY A 23 -2.31 12.02 13.25
N VAL A 24 -2.09 12.43 12.01
CA VAL A 24 -2.68 11.77 10.83
C VAL A 24 -1.79 11.93 9.61
N LEU A 25 -1.69 10.86 8.83
CA LEU A 25 -1.08 10.88 7.50
C LEU A 25 -2.18 11.00 6.44
N LEU A 26 -2.21 12.16 5.77
CA LEU A 26 -3.09 12.48 4.67
C LEU A 26 -2.44 12.08 3.35
N LYS A 27 -3.17 11.36 2.50
CA LYS A 27 -2.72 11.00 1.15
C LYS A 27 -3.83 11.23 0.12
N SER A 28 -3.45 11.63 -1.09
CA SER A 28 -4.35 11.56 -2.25
C SER A 28 -4.77 10.10 -2.53
N TYR A 29 -5.84 9.91 -3.28
CA TYR A 29 -6.21 8.59 -3.78
C TYR A 29 -6.18 8.56 -5.32
N PRO A 30 -5.71 7.45 -5.91
CA PRO A 30 -4.78 6.51 -5.28
C PRO A 30 -3.47 7.24 -4.92
N TYR A 31 -2.76 6.76 -3.91
CA TYR A 31 -1.37 7.16 -3.69
C TYR A 31 -0.50 5.91 -3.84
N SER A 32 0.20 5.80 -4.96
CA SER A 32 1.18 4.75 -5.21
C SER A 32 2.36 5.31 -5.99
N THR A 33 3.45 4.55 -6.09
CA THR A 33 4.64 4.96 -6.85
C THR A 33 4.44 4.95 -8.36
N SER A 34 3.28 4.48 -8.86
CA SER A 34 3.03 4.26 -10.28
C SER A 34 1.65 4.71 -10.76
N GLU A 35 0.79 5.18 -9.87
CA GLU A 35 -0.56 5.63 -10.20
C GLU A 35 -0.70 7.11 -9.84
N THR A 36 -1.33 7.85 -10.74
CA THR A 36 -1.63 9.28 -10.57
C THR A 36 -2.91 9.45 -9.76
N TYR A 37 -3.05 10.61 -9.11
CA TYR A 37 -4.28 10.95 -8.39
C TYR A 37 -5.48 11.08 -9.34
N LEU A 38 -6.69 10.94 -8.80
CA LEU A 38 -7.92 11.02 -9.60
C LEU A 38 -8.17 12.45 -10.14
N PRO A 39 -8.68 12.58 -11.39
CA PRO A 39 -9.15 13.86 -11.92
C PRO A 39 -10.53 14.23 -11.36
N TYR A 40 -10.91 15.50 -11.48
CA TYR A 40 -12.19 16.06 -11.01
C TYR A 40 -12.46 15.89 -9.50
N GLU A 41 -11.40 15.88 -8.70
CA GLU A 41 -11.54 15.82 -7.24
C GLU A 41 -11.80 17.23 -6.69
N ASP A 42 -12.74 17.33 -5.77
CA ASP A 42 -12.94 18.48 -4.90
C ASP A 42 -13.17 17.95 -3.50
N CYS A 43 -12.11 17.96 -2.70
CA CYS A 43 -12.06 17.29 -1.42
C CYS A 43 -11.68 18.25 -0.30
N LEU A 44 -12.61 18.42 0.63
CA LEU A 44 -12.44 19.23 1.83
C LEU A 44 -12.35 18.32 3.05
N MET A 45 -11.30 18.51 3.85
CA MET A 45 -11.07 17.74 5.07
C MET A 45 -10.69 18.67 6.22
N SER A 46 -11.53 18.71 7.25
CA SER A 46 -11.27 19.54 8.44
C SER A 46 -10.80 18.71 9.63
N PHE A 47 -9.70 19.13 10.22
CA PHE A 47 -9.04 18.54 11.36
C PHE A 47 -9.03 19.50 12.53
N GLN A 48 -9.28 18.98 13.73
CA GLN A 48 -9.18 19.71 14.98
C GLN A 48 -8.23 18.95 15.90
N ALA A 49 -7.34 19.67 16.57
CA ALA A 49 -6.50 19.10 17.60
C ALA A 49 -7.39 18.53 18.70
N ARG A 50 -7.07 17.33 19.20
CA ARG A 50 -7.92 16.69 20.21
C ARG A 50 -8.06 17.52 21.48
N ARG A 51 -7.02 18.28 21.83
CA ARG A 51 -6.97 19.19 22.99
C ARG A 51 -7.11 20.63 22.54
N SER A 52 -7.90 21.42 23.28
CA SER A 52 -8.28 22.78 22.90
C SER A 52 -7.14 23.79 22.83
N ASN A 53 -6.00 23.49 23.47
CA ASN A 53 -4.84 24.38 23.52
C ASN A 53 -3.68 23.90 22.64
N ASN A 54 -3.89 22.82 21.90
CA ASN A 54 -2.88 22.29 20.98
C ASN A 54 -2.98 22.99 19.63
N GLN A 55 -1.84 23.13 19.00
CA GLN A 55 -1.69 23.61 17.64
C GLN A 55 -1.58 22.40 16.69
N ILE A 56 -1.78 22.62 15.39
CA ILE A 56 -1.55 21.58 14.39
C ILE A 56 -0.37 21.98 13.53
N ARG A 57 0.66 21.14 13.51
CA ARG A 57 1.78 21.21 12.58
C ARG A 57 1.42 20.44 11.33
N ILE A 58 1.71 21.04 10.18
CA ILE A 58 1.49 20.48 8.85
C ILE A 58 2.86 20.27 8.25
N ARG A 59 3.22 19.05 7.87
CA ARG A 59 4.48 18.73 7.17
C ARG A 59 4.15 18.08 5.83
N ILE A 60 4.56 18.71 4.74
CA ILE A 60 4.41 18.12 3.41
C ILE A 60 5.61 17.19 3.18
N LEU A 61 5.35 15.89 3.09
CA LEU A 61 6.39 14.89 2.78
C LEU A 61 6.63 14.83 1.28
N THR A 62 5.57 14.68 0.51
CA THR A 62 5.63 14.70 -0.95
C THR A 62 4.47 15.50 -1.51
N LEU A 63 4.75 16.24 -2.57
CA LEU A 63 3.77 16.91 -3.41
C LEU A 63 4.21 16.67 -4.84
N ASP A 64 3.31 16.20 -5.68
CA ASP A 64 3.51 16.04 -7.11
C ASP A 64 2.15 16.25 -7.75
N LEU A 65 1.79 17.52 -7.87
CA LEU A 65 0.57 17.98 -8.53
C LEU A 65 0.94 18.66 -9.83
N ASN A 66 0.12 18.45 -10.84
CA ASN A 66 0.32 19.00 -12.15
C ASN A 66 0.31 20.53 -12.11
N ASP A 67 1.42 21.15 -12.54
CA ASP A 67 1.60 22.60 -12.62
C ASP A 67 1.69 23.05 -14.08
N ILE A 68 0.56 22.98 -14.79
CA ILE A 68 0.47 23.44 -16.20
C ILE A 68 0.57 24.98 -16.27
N HIS A 69 0.32 25.69 -15.18
CA HIS A 69 0.25 27.14 -15.12
C HIS A 69 1.23 27.71 -14.10
N ALA A 70 2.52 27.54 -14.40
CA ALA A 70 3.60 28.14 -13.63
C ALA A 70 3.38 29.65 -13.45
N GLY A 71 2.89 30.05 -12.28
CA GLY A 71 3.01 31.42 -11.78
C GLY A 71 1.78 32.07 -11.14
N THR A 72 0.53 31.59 -11.31
CA THR A 72 -0.60 32.27 -10.61
C THR A 72 -1.82 31.42 -10.24
N ASP A 73 -2.22 30.40 -11.01
CA ASP A 73 -3.41 29.60 -10.71
C ASP A 73 -3.17 28.11 -10.98
N CYS A 74 -2.87 27.38 -9.92
CA CYS A 74 -2.80 25.93 -9.95
C CYS A 74 -4.20 25.34 -10.18
N LEU A 75 -4.41 24.64 -11.30
CA LEU A 75 -5.65 23.92 -11.57
C LEU A 75 -5.84 22.75 -10.60
N ASP A 76 -4.77 21.98 -10.42
CA ASP A 76 -4.68 20.94 -9.41
C ASP A 76 -4.01 21.56 -8.18
N SER A 77 -4.70 21.61 -7.04
CA SER A 77 -4.16 22.32 -5.88
C SER A 77 -4.40 21.64 -4.55
N LEU A 78 -3.44 21.74 -3.62
CA LEU A 78 -3.60 21.35 -2.22
C LEU A 78 -3.38 22.56 -1.32
N ARG A 79 -4.46 23.09 -0.72
CA ARG A 79 -4.44 24.29 0.10
C ARG A 79 -4.77 24.00 1.56
N PHE A 80 -4.19 24.78 2.48
CA PHE A 80 -4.46 24.67 3.92
C PHE A 80 -5.04 25.95 4.50
N TYR A 81 -6.03 25.82 5.37
CA TYR A 81 -6.70 26.92 6.05
C TYR A 81 -6.72 26.70 7.56
N LYS A 82 -6.64 27.77 8.36
CA LYS A 82 -6.70 27.74 9.84
C LYS A 82 -8.13 27.73 10.42
N SER A 83 -9.12 27.41 9.58
CA SER A 83 -10.54 27.58 9.85
C SER A 83 -11.36 26.55 9.08
N VAL A 84 -12.48 26.11 9.65
CA VAL A 84 -13.42 25.17 9.02
C VAL A 84 -14.10 25.79 7.79
N HIS A 85 -14.33 27.12 7.80
CA HIS A 85 -15.16 27.79 6.80
C HIS A 85 -14.39 28.32 5.57
N MET A 86 -13.12 27.92 5.37
CA MET A 86 -12.28 28.22 4.20
C MET A 86 -12.45 29.63 3.61
N LYS A 87 -12.21 30.66 4.42
CA LYS A 87 -12.08 32.03 3.90
C LYS A 87 -10.67 32.24 3.39
N ASP A 88 -10.48 33.02 2.32
CA ASP A 88 -9.12 33.33 1.82
C ASP A 88 -8.24 34.00 2.88
N SER A 89 -8.84 34.80 3.78
CA SER A 89 -8.16 35.38 4.94
C SER A 89 -7.62 34.36 5.93
N ASP A 90 -8.12 33.13 5.87
CA ASP A 90 -7.78 32.02 6.74
C ASP A 90 -6.76 31.07 6.12
N LYS A 91 -6.28 31.34 4.89
CA LYS A 91 -5.25 30.53 4.22
C LYS A 91 -3.95 30.57 5.03
N LEU A 92 -3.36 29.39 5.27
CA LEU A 92 -2.14 29.21 6.06
C LEU A 92 -0.86 29.44 5.25
N ASP A 93 -0.81 28.93 4.01
CA ASP A 93 0.28 29.21 3.07
C ASP A 93 -0.12 28.89 1.60
N SER A 94 0.75 29.26 0.64
CA SER A 94 0.55 29.20 -0.82
C SER A 94 1.22 28.03 -1.53
N VAL A 95 1.50 26.91 -0.85
CA VAL A 95 1.74 25.68 -1.62
C VAL A 95 0.42 25.27 -2.22
N GLU A 96 0.39 25.27 -3.54
CA GLU A 96 -0.81 25.02 -4.32
C GLU A 96 -0.54 23.84 -5.24
N CYS A 97 0.52 23.87 -6.06
CA CYS A 97 0.85 22.77 -6.98
C CYS A 97 2.36 22.62 -7.22
N GLY A 98 2.73 21.73 -8.14
CA GLY A 98 4.10 21.44 -8.52
C GLY A 98 4.68 20.26 -7.76
N GLN A 99 6.01 20.19 -7.78
CA GLN A 99 6.76 19.07 -7.22
C GLN A 99 7.57 19.48 -5.99
N LEU A 100 7.27 18.86 -4.85
CA LEU A 100 8.06 18.90 -3.63
C LEU A 100 8.42 17.46 -3.22
N ASN A 101 9.70 17.22 -3.00
CA ASN A 101 10.20 15.93 -2.55
C ASN A 101 10.46 15.95 -1.03
N GLU A 102 10.61 14.77 -0.42
CA GLU A 102 10.81 14.57 1.04
C GLU A 102 12.01 15.35 1.61
N THR A 103 12.96 15.74 0.77
CA THR A 103 14.10 16.58 1.16
C THR A 103 13.73 18.04 1.47
N ASN A 104 12.61 18.52 0.94
CA ASN A 104 12.13 19.87 1.16
C ASN A 104 11.25 19.84 2.41
N ASN A 105 11.84 20.05 3.59
CA ASN A 105 11.16 20.11 4.89
C ASN A 105 10.19 21.31 4.98
N PHE A 106 9.11 21.28 4.19
CA PHE A 106 8.12 22.33 4.12
C PHE A 106 7.07 22.09 5.21
N SER A 107 6.98 23.01 6.17
CA SER A 107 6.06 22.85 7.30
C SER A 107 5.41 24.16 7.76
N PHE A 108 4.15 24.07 8.18
CA PHE A 108 3.33 25.17 8.71
C PHE A 108 2.80 24.82 10.07
N ILE A 109 2.40 25.85 10.79
CA ILE A 109 1.71 25.71 12.07
C ILE A 109 0.37 26.43 11.96
N SER A 110 -0.70 25.72 12.28
CA SER A 110 -2.00 26.33 12.55
C SER A 110 -2.10 26.67 14.04
N PRO A 111 -2.13 27.96 14.40
CA PRO A 111 -2.16 28.39 15.79
C PRO A 111 -3.53 28.16 16.46
N THR A 112 -4.58 27.94 15.67
CA THR A 112 -5.96 27.79 16.15
C THR A 112 -6.28 26.36 16.59
N GLY A 113 -5.36 25.41 16.37
CA GLY A 113 -5.63 23.98 16.56
C GLY A 113 -6.64 23.42 15.57
N ILE A 114 -6.94 24.14 14.48
CA ILE A 114 -7.85 23.73 13.41
C ILE A 114 -7.12 23.85 12.08
N VAL A 115 -7.20 22.83 11.24
CA VAL A 115 -6.66 22.82 9.88
C VAL A 115 -7.70 22.26 8.94
N THR A 116 -7.96 22.97 7.85
CA THR A 116 -8.76 22.45 6.74
C THR A 116 -7.85 22.29 5.54
N ALA A 117 -7.74 21.05 5.04
CA ALA A 117 -7.07 20.73 3.79
C ALA A 117 -8.10 20.71 2.66
N HIS A 118 -7.81 21.43 1.58
CA HIS A 118 -8.64 21.45 0.37
C HIS A 118 -7.80 20.98 -0.81
N PHE A 119 -8.18 19.83 -1.36
CA PHE A 119 -7.56 19.29 -2.56
C PHE A 119 -8.52 19.42 -3.74
N THR A 120 -8.06 20.04 -4.82
CA THR A 120 -8.78 20.12 -6.09
C THR A 120 -7.95 19.48 -7.20
N SER A 121 -8.60 18.77 -8.11
CA SER A 121 -8.02 18.40 -9.40
C SER A 121 -8.97 18.71 -10.55
N ASP A 122 -8.41 19.11 -11.67
CA ASP A 122 -9.12 19.39 -12.89
C ASP A 122 -9.42 18.10 -13.68
N GLY A 123 -10.05 18.28 -14.83
CA GLY A 123 -10.37 17.20 -15.75
C GLY A 123 -9.27 16.86 -16.76
N GLY A 124 -8.11 17.51 -16.64
CA GLY A 124 -7.03 17.47 -17.59
C GLY A 124 -6.13 16.25 -17.42
N ASN A 125 -4.92 16.34 -18.00
CA ASN A 125 -3.91 15.30 -17.87
C ASN A 125 -3.30 15.33 -16.47
N VAL A 126 -3.87 14.56 -15.55
CA VAL A 126 -3.30 14.28 -14.22
C VAL A 126 -2.03 13.43 -14.36
N ASN A 127 -0.87 14.09 -14.29
CA ASN A 127 0.44 13.46 -14.50
C ASN A 127 1.28 13.32 -13.22
N GLY A 128 0.78 13.80 -12.08
CA GLY A 128 1.49 13.75 -10.81
C GLY A 128 1.05 12.60 -9.90
N LEU A 129 1.92 12.21 -8.97
CA LEU A 129 1.67 11.14 -7.98
C LEU A 129 0.77 11.58 -6.81
N GLY A 130 0.48 12.88 -6.68
CA GLY A 130 -0.41 13.41 -5.67
C GLY A 130 0.34 13.94 -4.46
N PHE A 131 -0.11 13.63 -3.24
CA PHE A 131 0.52 14.20 -2.03
C PHE A 131 0.55 13.25 -0.85
N ARG A 132 1.53 13.48 0.04
CA ARG A 132 1.59 12.95 1.40
C ARG A 132 1.84 14.08 2.38
N VAL A 133 0.96 14.23 3.35
CA VAL A 133 1.04 15.28 4.36
C VAL A 133 0.83 14.69 5.74
N VAL A 134 1.72 15.02 6.67
CA VAL A 134 1.60 14.66 8.07
C VAL A 134 1.01 15.85 8.80
N LEU A 135 -0.10 15.63 9.51
CA LEU A 135 -0.66 16.58 10.45
C LEU A 135 -0.40 16.07 11.88
N THR A 136 0.21 16.89 12.72
CA THR A 136 0.53 16.55 14.10
C THR A 136 -0.08 17.58 15.04
N SER A 137 -0.91 17.13 15.98
CA SER A 137 -1.32 17.95 17.12
C SER A 137 -0.17 18.00 18.12
N PHE A 138 0.27 19.21 18.46
CA PHE A 138 1.36 19.44 19.39
C PHE A 138 1.05 20.62 20.31
N ARG A 139 1.78 20.70 21.41
CA ARG A 139 1.73 21.82 22.35
C ARG A 139 3.14 22.31 22.58
N SER A 140 3.40 23.59 22.37
CA SER A 140 4.67 24.19 22.78
C SER A 140 4.61 24.50 24.29
N PRO A 141 5.35 23.79 25.14
CA PRO A 141 5.34 24.02 26.57
C PRO A 141 5.99 25.36 26.90
N ASN A 142 5.53 25.97 27.99
CA ASN A 142 6.21 27.09 28.63
C ASN A 142 6.93 26.55 29.89
N LYS A 143 7.90 27.29 30.44
CA LYS A 143 8.60 27.00 31.70
C LYS A 143 7.64 26.63 32.86
N THR A 144 6.43 27.16 32.85
CA THR A 144 5.39 26.91 33.86
C THR A 144 4.58 25.63 33.62
N TYR A 145 4.54 25.13 32.39
CA TYR A 145 3.71 23.99 31.97
C TYR A 145 4.51 23.06 31.03
N PRO A 146 5.45 22.26 31.58
CA PRO A 146 6.19 21.26 30.80
C PRO A 146 5.23 20.20 30.22
N CYS A 147 5.73 19.32 29.35
CA CYS A 147 4.96 18.17 28.89
C CYS A 147 4.46 17.36 30.10
N ASP A 148 3.16 17.08 30.16
CA ASP A 148 2.58 16.39 31.30
C ASP A 148 2.53 14.88 31.03
N PRO A 149 3.34 14.08 31.74
CA PRO A 149 3.35 12.63 31.56
C PRO A 149 2.02 11.98 31.98
N ASN A 150 1.20 12.62 32.82
CA ASN A 150 -0.12 12.11 33.19
C ASN A 150 -1.15 12.29 32.08
N ASP A 151 -0.92 13.27 31.20
CA ASP A 151 -1.71 13.50 30.00
C ASP A 151 -1.11 12.78 28.78
N GLU A 152 -0.36 11.69 28.98
CA GLU A 152 0.16 10.86 27.89
C GLU A 152 0.96 11.68 26.85
N GLU A 153 1.68 12.74 27.28
CA GLU A 153 2.50 13.58 26.40
C GLU A 153 3.96 13.12 26.35
N PHE A 154 4.56 13.23 25.17
CA PHE A 154 5.96 12.98 24.91
C PHE A 154 6.68 14.29 24.56
N PRO A 155 7.78 14.62 25.26
CA PRO A 155 8.62 15.76 24.92
C PRO A 155 9.54 15.45 23.74
N CYS A 156 9.38 16.17 22.64
CA CYS A 156 10.32 16.21 21.53
C CYS A 156 11.60 16.99 21.92
N GLU A 157 12.72 16.76 21.23
CA GLU A 157 13.99 17.45 21.48
C GLU A 157 13.94 18.95 21.13
N ASN A 158 13.11 19.33 20.16
CA ASN A 158 12.81 20.72 19.80
C ASN A 158 11.98 21.46 20.87
N GLY A 159 11.57 20.74 21.92
CA GLY A 159 10.85 21.27 23.06
C GLY A 159 9.34 21.14 22.96
N ASP A 160 8.76 20.71 21.84
CA ASP A 160 7.31 20.52 21.74
C ASP A 160 6.84 19.24 22.45
N CYS A 161 5.57 19.23 22.84
CA CYS A 161 4.90 18.07 23.40
C CYS A 161 3.93 17.49 22.36
N ILE A 162 4.09 16.21 22.03
CA ILE A 162 3.15 15.46 21.19
C ILE A 162 2.46 14.36 22.02
N SER A 163 1.42 13.72 21.48
CA SER A 163 0.84 12.55 22.13
C SER A 163 1.80 11.36 22.09
N THR A 164 1.94 10.62 23.20
CA THR A 164 2.70 9.36 23.27
C THR A 164 2.15 8.28 22.33
N LEU A 165 0.89 8.40 21.88
CA LEU A 165 0.32 7.52 20.87
C LEU A 165 1.03 7.60 19.51
N LEU A 166 1.74 8.71 19.25
CA LEU A 166 2.47 8.95 18.01
C LEU A 166 3.91 8.40 18.03
N LEU A 167 4.41 7.96 19.18
CA LEU A 167 5.80 7.52 19.32
C LEU A 167 6.18 6.32 18.44
N CYS A 168 5.21 5.45 18.12
CA CYS A 168 5.46 4.23 17.35
C CYS A 168 4.36 3.96 16.32
N ASP A 169 3.75 5.00 15.77
CA ASP A 169 2.64 4.88 14.82
C ASP A 169 3.07 4.30 13.46
N GLY A 170 4.38 4.32 13.16
CA GLY A 170 5.05 3.56 12.11
C GLY A 170 4.96 2.04 12.19
N LYS A 171 4.18 1.48 13.12
CA LYS A 171 3.90 0.04 13.21
C LYS A 171 2.46 -0.26 12.81
N PHE A 172 2.20 -0.27 11.50
CA PHE A 172 1.12 -1.08 10.99
C PHE A 172 1.67 -2.40 10.44
N PHE A 173 1.21 -3.47 11.10
CA PHE A 173 1.30 -4.86 10.70
C PHE A 173 0.83 -5.02 9.24
N ASP A 174 1.75 -5.17 8.31
CA ASP A 174 1.50 -6.07 7.18
C ASP A 174 1.64 -7.49 7.72
N LEU A 175 0.54 -8.05 8.22
CA LEU A 175 0.40 -9.46 8.57
C LEU A 175 0.44 -10.38 7.32
N PHE A 176 0.90 -9.84 6.18
CA PHE A 176 0.85 -10.50 4.90
C PHE A 176 2.10 -10.19 4.07
N PHE A 177 3.30 -10.51 4.59
CA PHE A 177 4.38 -11.11 3.79
C PHE A 177 5.61 -11.38 4.64
N LEU A 178 5.91 -12.65 4.91
CA LEU A 178 7.14 -13.09 5.57
C LEU A 178 8.40 -13.00 4.68
N LEU A 179 8.37 -12.25 3.56
CA LEU A 179 9.44 -12.29 2.56
C LEU A 179 9.84 -10.95 1.91
N THR A 180 9.36 -9.82 2.43
CA THR A 180 9.81 -8.51 1.94
C THR A 180 10.41 -7.72 3.09
N ILE A 181 11.60 -7.17 2.85
CA ILE A 181 12.31 -6.24 3.73
C ILE A 181 11.29 -5.23 4.25
N SER A 182 10.93 -5.31 5.54
CA SER A 182 10.10 -4.28 6.17
C SER A 182 10.90 -2.99 6.20
N TYR A 183 10.67 -2.12 5.22
CA TYR A 183 11.08 -0.73 5.34
C TYR A 183 10.18 -0.11 6.41
N LYS A 184 10.75 0.11 7.59
CA LYS A 184 10.15 0.88 8.68
C LYS A 184 10.11 2.34 8.21
N ILE A 185 9.03 2.72 7.52
CA ILE A 185 8.71 4.14 7.29
C ILE A 185 7.84 4.53 8.46
N GLY A 186 8.50 4.90 9.54
CA GLY A 186 7.83 5.64 10.57
C GLY A 186 7.38 7.03 10.06
N ILE A 187 6.42 7.63 10.74
CA ILE A 187 6.02 9.01 10.54
C ILE A 187 6.69 9.87 11.62
N GLU A 188 7.68 10.68 11.23
CA GLU A 188 8.33 11.63 12.13
C GLU A 188 7.42 12.85 12.37
N HIS A 189 6.81 12.88 13.55
CA HIS A 189 5.93 13.91 14.07
C HIS A 189 6.69 15.04 14.81
N CYS A 190 7.83 14.73 15.43
CA CYS A 190 8.64 15.72 16.15
C CYS A 190 9.47 16.64 15.24
N LEU A 191 9.73 16.28 13.97
CA LEU A 191 10.62 17.01 13.03
C LEU A 191 12.11 17.11 13.44
N ASP A 192 12.50 16.46 14.53
CA ASP A 192 13.86 16.42 15.04
C ASP A 192 14.39 14.98 15.20
N GLY A 193 13.62 13.99 14.75
CA GLY A 193 13.91 12.56 14.83
C GLY A 193 13.72 11.91 16.20
N SER A 194 13.25 12.65 17.22
CA SER A 194 13.21 12.20 18.61
C SER A 194 12.09 11.20 18.95
N ASP A 195 11.06 11.09 18.11
CA ASP A 195 9.95 10.14 18.27
C ASP A 195 10.26 8.76 17.67
N GLU A 196 10.89 8.69 16.49
CA GLU A 196 10.94 7.44 15.71
C GLU A 196 12.25 6.65 15.76
N SER A 197 13.35 7.36 16.01
CA SER A 197 14.71 6.83 15.83
C SER A 197 15.44 6.51 17.15
N THR A 198 14.99 7.07 18.27
CA THR A 198 15.70 7.00 19.56
C THR A 198 14.97 6.21 20.63
N ASN A 199 13.66 5.93 20.47
CA ASN A 199 12.89 5.34 21.56
C ASN A 199 12.96 3.80 21.57
N LEU A 200 13.72 3.25 22.53
CA LEU A 200 13.83 1.81 22.82
C LEU A 200 12.46 1.12 22.99
N LEU A 201 11.41 1.88 23.36
CA LEU A 201 10.03 1.39 23.50
C LEU A 201 9.42 0.93 22.17
N CYS A 202 9.85 1.48 21.04
CA CYS A 202 9.41 1.04 19.72
C CYS A 202 10.18 -0.19 19.22
N ASN A 203 11.16 -0.69 19.95
CA ASN A 203 11.86 -1.94 19.61
C ASN A 203 11.14 -3.11 20.29
N SER A 204 10.31 -3.82 19.54
CA SER A 204 9.42 -4.85 20.08
C SER A 204 10.16 -6.14 20.43
N ASN A 205 10.69 -6.22 21.65
CA ASN A 205 10.74 -7.48 22.41
C ASN A 205 10.12 -7.35 23.83
N ASN A 206 9.76 -6.15 24.29
CA ASN A 206 9.36 -5.92 25.69
C ASN A 206 8.02 -5.18 25.89
N MET A 207 7.06 -5.33 24.98
CA MET A 207 5.68 -4.89 25.26
C MET A 207 4.87 -6.01 25.92
N LYS A 208 5.06 -6.18 27.23
CA LYS A 208 3.94 -6.56 28.12
C LYS A 208 3.33 -5.26 28.64
N PRO A 209 1.99 -5.14 28.71
CA PRO A 209 1.37 -3.96 29.30
C PRO A 209 1.66 -3.96 30.80
N SER A 210 2.61 -3.12 31.25
CA SER A 210 2.94 -3.00 32.66
C SER A 210 1.97 -2.04 33.34
N LYS A 211 1.11 -2.61 34.20
CA LYS A 211 0.75 -1.92 35.44
C LYS A 211 2.02 -1.84 36.29
N GLN A 212 2.31 -0.63 36.74
CA GLN A 212 3.41 -0.24 37.59
C GLN A 212 3.36 -0.98 38.94
N THR A 213 4.40 -1.75 39.27
CA THR A 213 4.83 -2.01 40.65
C THR A 213 6.35 -2.22 40.66
N ASN A 214 7.04 -1.38 41.44
CA ASN A 214 8.40 -1.63 41.94
C ASN A 214 8.50 -3.05 42.52
N ILE A 215 9.56 -3.80 42.18
CA ILE A 215 10.26 -4.78 43.04
C ILE A 215 11.54 -5.24 42.33
N GLU A 216 12.57 -5.44 43.15
CA GLU A 216 13.94 -5.86 42.87
C GLU A 216 14.15 -6.94 41.80
N SER A 217 15.28 -6.78 41.13
CA SER A 217 15.95 -7.72 40.24
C SER A 217 16.11 -9.12 40.85
N LYS A 218 15.54 -10.12 40.17
CA LYS A 218 15.95 -11.53 40.28
C LYS A 218 16.03 -12.12 38.87
N PRO A 219 17.15 -12.73 38.43
CA PRO A 219 17.26 -13.28 37.10
C PRO A 219 16.49 -14.60 37.04
N SER A 220 15.38 -14.62 36.29
CA SER A 220 14.62 -15.84 35.99
C SER A 220 15.14 -16.44 34.69
N SER A 221 15.98 -17.46 34.83
CA SER A 221 16.33 -18.41 33.78
C SER A 221 15.07 -19.15 33.32
N GLY A 222 14.50 -18.76 32.17
CA GLY A 222 13.29 -19.42 31.64
C GLY A 222 12.96 -19.20 30.17
N GLU A 223 13.81 -18.53 29.37
CA GLU A 223 13.44 -18.13 27.99
C GLU A 223 13.94 -19.06 26.87
N THR A 224 14.66 -20.14 27.17
CA THR A 224 15.23 -21.01 26.11
C THR A 224 14.24 -21.97 25.47
N THR A 225 13.08 -22.24 26.07
CA THR A 225 12.12 -23.21 25.52
C THR A 225 11.27 -22.63 24.39
N TYR A 226 10.81 -21.38 24.45
CA TYR A 226 9.86 -20.85 23.46
C TYR A 226 10.48 -20.61 22.07
N GLN A 227 11.74 -20.17 22.02
CA GLN A 227 12.48 -19.99 20.76
C GLN A 227 12.71 -21.33 20.03
N GLN A 228 12.89 -22.43 20.78
CA GLN A 228 13.13 -23.75 20.21
C GLN A 228 11.87 -24.35 19.55
N TRP A 229 10.68 -24.10 20.12
CA TRP A 229 9.41 -24.55 19.54
C TRP A 229 9.02 -23.81 18.26
N ARG A 230 9.42 -22.54 18.09
CA ARG A 230 9.14 -21.78 16.86
C ARG A 230 9.82 -22.38 15.64
N GLY A 231 11.07 -22.82 15.77
CA GLY A 231 11.80 -23.49 14.66
C GLY A 231 11.13 -24.80 14.23
N ILE A 232 10.63 -25.58 15.20
CA ILE A 232 9.95 -26.86 14.93
C ILE A 232 8.63 -26.63 14.20
N LEU A 233 7.84 -25.64 14.61
CA LEU A 233 6.56 -25.32 13.95
C LEU A 233 6.76 -24.86 12.50
N ILE A 234 7.80 -24.08 12.23
CA ILE A 234 8.16 -23.66 10.87
C ILE A 234 8.53 -24.87 10.00
N LEU A 235 9.35 -25.79 10.51
CA LEU A 235 9.72 -27.01 9.80
C LEU A 235 8.51 -27.90 9.49
N ILE A 236 7.59 -28.04 10.44
CA ILE A 236 6.33 -28.80 10.23
C ILE A 236 5.49 -28.15 9.13
N PHE A 237 5.37 -26.82 9.14
CA PHE A 237 4.60 -26.10 8.13
C PHE A 237 5.17 -26.30 6.71
N PHE A 238 6.48 -26.16 6.53
CA PHE A 238 7.12 -26.43 5.23
C PHE A 238 6.99 -27.89 4.81
N PHE A 239 7.06 -28.83 5.75
CA PHE A 239 6.84 -30.25 5.48
C PHE A 239 5.42 -30.53 4.96
N ILE A 240 4.39 -29.89 5.55
CA ILE A 240 3.00 -30.02 5.09
C ILE A 240 2.84 -29.47 3.67
N ILE A 241 3.39 -28.29 3.37
CA ILE A 241 3.34 -27.69 2.02
C ILE A 241 4.02 -28.62 1.01
N PHE A 242 5.19 -29.15 1.34
CA PHE A 242 5.91 -30.08 0.48
C PHE A 242 5.10 -31.36 0.22
N LEU A 243 4.43 -31.90 1.24
CA LEU A 243 3.61 -33.10 1.12
C LEU A 243 2.40 -32.86 0.20
N VAL A 244 1.71 -31.72 0.34
CA VAL A 244 0.62 -31.32 -0.55
C VAL A 244 1.11 -31.18 -2.00
N PHE A 245 2.26 -30.55 -2.21
CA PHE A 245 2.84 -30.40 -3.55
C PHE A 245 3.24 -31.74 -4.17
N ALA A 246 3.82 -32.65 -3.39
CA ALA A 246 4.16 -34.00 -3.84
C ALA A 246 2.91 -34.80 -4.23
N LEU A 247 1.84 -34.75 -3.43
CA LEU A 247 0.56 -35.38 -3.75
C LEU A 247 -0.06 -34.81 -5.03
N PHE A 248 0.05 -33.49 -5.24
CA PHE A 248 -0.41 -32.85 -6.45
C PHE A 248 0.35 -33.37 -7.68
N ILE A 249 1.68 -33.45 -7.62
CA ILE A 249 2.50 -34.02 -8.71
C ILE A 249 2.12 -35.47 -8.99
N ILE A 250 1.99 -36.31 -7.95
CA ILE A 250 1.59 -37.72 -8.10
C ILE A 250 0.21 -37.81 -8.77
N TYR A 251 -0.76 -37.00 -8.35
CA TYR A 251 -2.08 -36.94 -8.96
C TYR A 251 -2.01 -36.62 -10.46
N PHE A 252 -1.20 -35.64 -10.86
CA PHE A 252 -1.02 -35.28 -12.28
C PHE A 252 -0.36 -36.41 -13.08
N LEU A 253 0.64 -37.09 -12.52
CA LEU A 253 1.29 -38.23 -13.17
C LEU A 253 0.34 -39.42 -13.32
N CYS A 254 -0.41 -39.77 -12.28
CA CYS A 254 -1.44 -40.82 -12.33
C CYS A 254 -2.52 -40.50 -13.37
N ARG A 255 -3.01 -39.25 -13.40
CA ARG A 255 -4.00 -38.80 -14.39
C ARG A 255 -3.44 -38.95 -15.80
N ARG A 256 -2.20 -38.52 -16.05
CA ARG A 256 -1.54 -38.66 -17.36
C ARG A 256 -1.41 -40.13 -17.79
N CYS A 257 -0.97 -41.01 -16.89
CA CYS A 257 -0.87 -42.45 -17.16
C CYS A 257 -2.23 -43.10 -17.47
N TYR A 258 -3.29 -42.70 -16.75
CA TYR A 258 -4.65 -43.17 -17.02
C TYR A 258 -5.12 -42.82 -18.44
N TYR A 259 -4.89 -41.57 -18.88
CA TYR A 259 -5.24 -41.14 -20.25
C TYR A 259 -4.46 -41.91 -21.32
N LEU A 260 -3.17 -42.17 -21.10
CA LEU A 260 -2.33 -42.93 -22.04
C LEU A 260 -2.78 -44.40 -22.15
N SER A 261 -3.10 -45.04 -21.01
CA SER A 261 -3.61 -46.42 -20.99
C SER A 261 -4.95 -46.54 -21.73
N LYS A 262 -5.89 -45.60 -21.50
CA LYS A 262 -7.20 -45.58 -22.18
C LYS A 262 -7.07 -45.37 -23.69
N SER A 263 -6.14 -44.53 -24.14
CA SER A 263 -5.83 -44.34 -25.57
C SER A 263 -5.31 -45.62 -26.24
N SER A 264 -4.44 -46.36 -25.54
CA SER A 264 -3.91 -47.64 -26.04
C SER A 264 -5.01 -48.69 -26.26
N ILE A 265 -5.93 -48.84 -25.30
CA ILE A 265 -7.05 -49.80 -25.39
C ILE A 265 -7.95 -49.46 -26.59
N ASN A 266 -8.29 -48.18 -26.78
CA ASN A 266 -9.11 -47.75 -27.92
C ASN A 266 -8.43 -48.03 -29.27
N ASN A 267 -7.11 -47.90 -29.36
CA ASN A 267 -6.35 -48.19 -30.59
C ASN A 267 -6.28 -49.70 -30.89
N VAL A 268 -6.17 -50.55 -29.87
CA VAL A 268 -6.22 -52.01 -30.04
C VAL A 268 -7.61 -52.44 -30.50
N GLN A 269 -8.67 -51.94 -29.87
CA GLN A 269 -10.06 -52.26 -30.24
C GLN A 269 -10.38 -51.82 -31.67
N ARG A 270 -9.88 -50.65 -32.10
CA ARG A 270 -10.03 -50.16 -33.48
C ARG A 270 -9.31 -51.05 -34.50
N ARG A 271 -8.14 -51.64 -34.16
CA ARG A 271 -7.43 -52.63 -35.01
C ARG A 271 -8.17 -53.97 -35.12
N TYR A 272 -8.78 -54.45 -34.03
CA TYR A 272 -9.61 -55.67 -34.09
C TYR A 272 -10.86 -55.48 -34.95
N SER A 273 -11.53 -54.32 -34.88
CA SER A 273 -12.69 -54.03 -35.74
C SER A 273 -12.34 -53.87 -37.22
N THR A 274 -11.09 -53.53 -37.55
CA THR A 274 -10.64 -53.45 -38.96
C THR A 274 -10.28 -54.81 -39.53
N MET A 275 -9.82 -55.77 -38.72
CA MET A 275 -9.52 -57.13 -39.19
C MET A 275 -10.78 -57.96 -39.48
N VAL A 276 -11.88 -57.74 -38.74
CA VAL A 276 -13.13 -58.52 -38.93
C VAL A 276 -13.91 -58.10 -40.19
N ASN A 277 -13.69 -56.90 -40.72
CA ASN A 277 -14.39 -56.35 -41.88
C ASN A 277 -13.52 -56.22 -43.14
N THR A 278 -12.49 -57.06 -43.30
CA THR A 278 -11.75 -57.13 -44.57
C THR A 278 -12.34 -58.23 -45.45
N PRO A 279 -13.27 -57.94 -46.37
CA PRO A 279 -13.64 -58.90 -47.39
C PRO A 279 -12.43 -59.16 -48.29
N LEU A 280 -12.14 -60.44 -48.50
CA LEU A 280 -11.13 -60.96 -49.42
C LEU A 280 -11.51 -60.58 -50.86
N ASN A 281 -11.19 -59.35 -51.26
CA ASN A 281 -11.50 -58.87 -52.60
C ASN A 281 -10.30 -59.10 -53.53
N VAL A 282 -10.28 -60.29 -54.11
CA VAL A 282 -9.53 -60.59 -55.34
C VAL A 282 -10.16 -59.79 -56.48
N ARG A 283 -9.61 -58.62 -56.86
CA ARG A 283 -9.65 -58.19 -58.28
C ARG A 283 -8.74 -57.03 -58.65
N LYS A 284 -7.83 -57.36 -59.58
CA LYS A 284 -7.31 -56.63 -60.76
C LYS A 284 -6.82 -55.19 -60.59
N GLN A 285 -5.52 -55.06 -60.84
CA GLN A 285 -4.87 -53.88 -61.39
C GLN A 285 -5.71 -53.24 -62.50
N SER A 286 -6.01 -51.96 -62.33
CA SER A 286 -6.24 -51.06 -63.46
C SER A 286 -5.45 -49.79 -63.21
N THR A 287 -4.52 -49.56 -64.13
CA THR A 287 -3.68 -48.39 -64.27
C THR A 287 -4.57 -47.21 -64.62
N THR A 288 -4.60 -46.16 -63.81
CA THR A 288 -5.12 -44.86 -64.27
C THR A 288 -4.30 -43.73 -63.69
N THR A 289 -3.45 -43.22 -64.56
CA THR A 289 -2.67 -41.99 -64.50
C THR A 289 -3.61 -40.79 -64.46
N THR A 290 -3.56 -39.92 -63.44
CA THR A 290 -4.04 -38.53 -63.59
C THR A 290 -3.37 -37.58 -62.57
N THR A 291 -2.43 -36.80 -63.12
CA THR A 291 -2.24 -35.35 -62.96
C THR A 291 -2.16 -34.74 -61.56
N ARG A 292 -0.91 -34.41 -61.16
CA ARG A 292 -0.58 -33.41 -60.13
C ARG A 292 -1.07 -32.02 -60.57
N VAL A 293 -2.03 -31.45 -59.83
CA VAL A 293 -2.28 -30.00 -59.83
C VAL A 293 -1.44 -29.39 -58.72
N ILE A 294 -0.42 -28.64 -59.10
CA ILE A 294 0.39 -27.83 -58.19
C ILE A 294 -0.44 -26.60 -57.86
N THR A 295 -0.91 -26.51 -56.61
CA THR A 295 -1.59 -25.31 -56.10
C THR A 295 -0.52 -24.40 -55.52
N GLN A 296 -0.17 -23.33 -56.23
CA GLN A 296 0.67 -22.26 -55.69
C GLN A 296 -0.17 -21.41 -54.72
N ASN A 297 0.17 -21.48 -53.43
CA ASN A 297 -0.32 -20.52 -52.44
C ASN A 297 0.46 -19.22 -52.59
N SER A 298 -0.23 -18.20 -53.13
CA SER A 298 0.17 -16.80 -53.05
C SER A 298 -0.12 -16.28 -51.65
N THR A 299 0.92 -15.96 -50.88
CA THR A 299 0.84 -15.15 -49.66
C THR A 299 0.90 -13.69 -50.05
N ARG A 300 -0.25 -13.01 -50.02
CA ARG A 300 -0.38 -11.55 -50.11
C ARG A 300 -0.41 -10.99 -48.69
N LEU A 301 0.66 -10.28 -48.33
CA LEU A 301 0.77 -9.45 -47.13
C LEU A 301 0.40 -8.03 -47.54
N ASP A 302 -0.82 -7.61 -47.26
CA ASP A 302 -1.19 -6.19 -47.26
C ASP A 302 -1.33 -5.78 -45.78
N ALA A 303 -0.40 -4.94 -45.32
CA ALA A 303 -0.45 -4.25 -44.04
C ALA A 303 -0.53 -2.75 -44.34
N ASP A 304 -1.75 -2.24 -44.45
CA ASP A 304 -2.03 -0.81 -44.37
C ASP A 304 -2.27 -0.45 -42.90
N TYR A 305 -1.33 0.28 -42.31
CA TYR A 305 -1.59 1.05 -41.10
C TYR A 305 -1.56 2.54 -41.45
N ASN A 306 -2.70 3.18 -41.23
CA ASN A 306 -2.91 4.61 -41.26
C ASN A 306 -2.04 5.33 -40.21
N LEU A 307 -1.49 6.48 -40.60
CA LEU A 307 -1.06 7.54 -39.69
C LEU A 307 -1.71 8.85 -40.15
N LEU A 308 -2.68 9.29 -39.36
CA LEU A 308 -3.04 10.68 -39.11
C LEU A 308 -2.39 11.06 -37.77
#